data_AF-A0A0S7X6U7-F1
#
_entry.id   AF-A0A0S7X6U7-F1
#
_cell.length_a   1.000
_cell.length_b   1.000
_cell.length_c   1.000
_cell.angle_alpha   90.00
_cell.angle_beta   90.00
_cell.angle_gamma   90.00
#
_symmetry.space_group_name_H-M   'P 1'
#
loop_
_entity.id
_entity.type
_entity.pdbx_description
1 polymer ?
#
loop_
_entity_poly.entity_id
_entity_poly.type
_entity_poly.pdbx_seq_one_letter_code
_entity_poly.pdbx_strand_id
1 'polypeptide(L)'
;MSPPDRWDFWIDRGGTFTDVVARDGEGNIHVRKLLSDDPEHYEDAPLEGIRRLLGIDEAADPIPSDRIRTIKMGTTVATNALLERRGAPVCLVVTHGFGDLLEIAYQDRPDIFALEIRKPAPITSRVIEVDERVLADGTVRKTPDLDRLRADLEAAYAQGIRSAAVVLLHSYAYPEHERLVGKLVREVGFTHVSLSHEVSREIKAVARGSTAAVDAYLTPILRDYVARIRKPMAASVDLRFMQSHGGLAEADRFTGVGAILSGPAGGVVACAHVAGLAGLDKVIGFDMGGTSTDVSRYDGSYERVFETITAGVRLQAQMMHINTV
;
A
#
# COMPACT_ATOMS: atom_id res chain seq x y z
N MET A 1 35.88 8.09 21.11
CA MET A 1 34.63 8.86 20.99
C MET A 1 33.50 7.87 21.20
N SER A 2 32.65 8.08 22.22
CA SER A 2 31.40 7.33 22.35
C SER A 2 30.61 7.44 21.04
N PRO A 3 29.87 6.40 20.62
CA PRO A 3 29.02 6.52 19.44
C PRO A 3 28.11 7.75 19.60
N PRO A 4 27.76 8.46 18.51
CA PRO A 4 26.87 9.61 18.63
C PRO A 4 25.59 9.16 19.34
N ASP A 5 25.05 10.01 20.20
CA ASP A 5 23.78 9.83 20.91
C ASP A 5 22.63 9.75 19.89
N ARG A 6 22.47 8.57 19.30
CA ARG A 6 21.57 8.33 18.17
C ARG A 6 20.28 7.71 18.65
N TRP A 7 19.20 8.23 18.11
CA TRP A 7 17.84 7.85 18.44
C TRP A 7 17.29 6.80 17.49
N ASP A 8 16.47 5.92 18.06
CA ASP A 8 15.61 5.01 17.32
C ASP A 8 14.17 5.45 17.46
N PHE A 9 13.41 5.46 16.36
CA PHE A 9 11.99 5.77 16.39
C PHE A 9 11.17 4.61 15.83
N TRP A 10 10.10 4.27 16.54
CA TRP A 10 9.03 3.37 16.12
C TRP A 10 7.73 4.15 16.19
N ILE A 11 7.12 4.39 15.03
CA ILE A 11 5.97 5.27 14.90
C ILE A 11 4.82 4.46 14.31
N ASP A 12 3.64 4.55 14.91
CA ASP A 12 2.41 4.07 14.29
C ASP A 12 1.49 5.26 14.02
N ARG A 13 1.32 5.58 12.73
CA ARG A 13 0.39 6.63 12.30
C ARG A 13 -0.99 6.01 12.08
N GLY A 14 -1.81 6.04 13.12
CA GLY A 14 -3.23 5.66 13.06
C GLY A 14 -4.12 6.75 12.45
N GLY A 15 -5.42 6.48 12.39
CA GLY A 15 -6.42 7.43 11.87
C GLY A 15 -6.64 8.65 12.78
N THR A 16 -6.71 8.44 14.09
CA THR A 16 -6.98 9.50 15.08
C THR A 16 -5.72 10.02 15.75
N PHE A 17 -4.86 9.09 16.19
CA PHE A 17 -3.62 9.41 16.89
C PHE A 17 -2.42 8.77 16.21
N THR A 18 -1.29 9.45 16.34
CA THR A 18 0.02 8.92 16.02
C THR A 18 0.75 8.62 17.31
N ASP A 19 1.15 7.37 17.47
CA ASP A 19 1.91 6.87 18.61
C ASP A 19 3.39 6.81 18.24
N VAL A 20 4.23 7.50 19.02
CA VAL A 20 5.67 7.59 18.80
C VAL A 20 6.38 6.99 20.01
N VAL A 21 7.05 5.87 19.80
CA VAL A 21 7.98 5.28 20.76
C VAL A 21 9.38 5.54 20.26
N ALA A 22 10.25 6.03 21.14
CA ALA A 22 11.65 6.27 20.80
C ALA A 22 12.59 5.75 21.86
N ARG A 23 13.82 5.47 21.45
CA ARG A 23 14.91 5.13 22.36
C ARG A 23 16.06 6.10 22.11
N ASP A 24 16.53 6.78 23.16
CA ASP A 24 17.70 7.66 23.08
C ASP A 24 19.01 6.85 23.08
N GLY A 25 20.15 7.52 22.93
CA GLY A 25 21.45 6.84 22.89
C GLY A 25 21.93 6.34 24.25
N GLU A 26 21.27 6.73 25.35
CA GLU A 26 21.46 6.14 26.69
C GLU A 26 20.63 4.86 26.88
N GLY A 27 19.64 4.63 26.01
CA GLY A 27 18.75 3.47 26.02
C GLY A 27 17.42 3.73 26.73
N ASN A 28 17.12 4.95 27.17
CA ASN A 28 15.84 5.28 27.79
C ASN A 28 14.72 5.27 26.74
N ILE A 29 13.55 4.76 27.14
CA ILE A 29 12.37 4.72 26.28
C ILE A 29 11.51 5.96 26.52
N HIS A 30 11.15 6.63 25.44
CA HIS A 30 10.28 7.80 25.43
C HIS A 30 9.03 7.50 24.63
N VAL A 31 7.88 7.97 25.12
CA VAL A 31 6.59 7.79 24.44
C VAL A 31 5.91 9.14 24.27
N ARG A 32 5.36 9.38 23.08
CA ARG A 32 4.52 10.53 22.75
C ARG A 32 3.30 10.06 21.97
N LYS A 33 2.19 10.76 22.19
CA LYS A 33 0.94 10.57 21.44
C LYS A 33 0.52 11.94 20.90
N LEU A 34 0.30 12.01 19.60
CA LEU A 34 -0.09 13.22 18.89
C LEU A 34 -1.40 12.97 18.13
N LEU A 35 -2.18 14.01 17.87
CA LEU A 35 -3.28 13.92 16.90
C LEU A 35 -2.69 13.66 15.52
N SER A 36 -3.23 12.67 14.79
CA SER A 36 -2.73 12.30 13.46
C SER A 36 -2.94 13.37 12.38
N ASP A 37 -3.90 14.26 12.62
CA ASP A 37 -4.27 15.39 11.76
C ASP A 37 -4.57 16.60 12.65
N ASP A 38 -3.67 17.59 12.63
CA ASP A 38 -3.77 18.84 13.41
C ASP A 38 -3.02 19.98 12.67
N PRO A 39 -3.56 20.42 11.52
CA PRO A 39 -2.86 21.33 10.60
C PRO A 39 -2.66 22.75 11.17
N GLU A 40 -3.33 23.11 12.26
CA GLU A 40 -3.14 24.39 12.95
C GLU A 40 -1.82 24.43 13.73
N HIS A 41 -1.29 23.28 14.12
CA HIS A 41 -0.09 23.18 14.96
C HIS A 41 1.10 22.56 14.22
N TYR A 42 0.90 21.53 13.38
CA TYR A 42 2.00 20.87 12.67
C TYR A 42 1.57 20.24 11.35
N GLU A 43 2.51 20.12 10.41
CA GLU A 43 2.23 19.55 9.08
C GLU A 43 2.02 18.02 9.12
N ASP A 44 2.79 17.29 9.93
CA ASP A 44 2.75 15.83 9.98
C ASP A 44 3.16 15.30 11.36
N ALA A 45 2.25 14.56 12.01
CA ALA A 45 2.40 14.10 13.39
C ALA A 45 3.66 13.22 13.65
N PRO A 46 4.03 12.28 12.76
CA PRO A 46 5.31 11.57 12.84
C PRO A 46 6.54 12.48 12.94
N LEU A 47 6.63 13.48 12.07
CA LEU A 47 7.77 14.40 12.05
C LEU A 47 7.77 15.25 13.32
N GLU A 48 6.60 15.70 13.76
CA GLU A 48 6.49 16.48 14.99
C GLU A 48 6.89 15.68 16.23
N GLY A 49 6.49 14.41 16.32
CA GLY A 49 6.92 13.53 17.40
C GLY A 49 8.44 13.37 17.45
N ILE A 50 9.11 13.26 16.30
CA ILE A 50 10.57 13.24 16.21
C ILE A 50 11.16 14.57 16.70
N ARG A 51 10.59 15.72 16.29
CA ARG A 51 11.07 17.05 16.68
C ARG A 51 11.00 17.27 18.19
N ARG A 52 9.85 16.98 18.80
CA ARG A 52 9.64 17.12 20.25
C ARG A 52 10.62 16.27 21.06
N LEU A 53 10.92 15.05 20.59
CA LEU A 53 11.84 14.14 21.27
C LEU A 53 13.31 14.54 21.09
N LEU A 54 13.67 15.11 19.94
CA LEU A 54 15.00 15.65 19.72
C LEU A 54 15.22 17.03 20.36
N GLY A 55 14.15 17.66 20.88
CA GLY A 55 14.19 18.99 21.48
C GLY A 55 14.47 20.11 20.47
N ILE A 56 13.94 19.98 19.25
CA ILE A 56 14.11 20.96 18.18
C ILE A 56 12.78 21.66 17.88
N ASP A 57 12.83 22.97 17.59
CA ASP A 57 11.65 23.77 17.27
C ASP A 57 10.98 23.32 15.96
N GLU A 58 9.65 23.47 15.88
CA GLU A 58 8.80 23.03 14.76
C GLU A 58 9.24 23.64 13.40
N ALA A 59 9.81 24.84 13.41
CA ALA A 59 10.27 25.57 12.21
C ALA A 59 11.71 25.24 11.76
N ALA A 60 12.46 24.41 12.51
CA ALA A 60 13.85 24.12 12.21
C ALA A 60 13.99 22.95 11.21
N ASP A 61 13.94 23.25 9.92
CA ASP A 61 14.43 22.35 8.88
C ASP A 61 15.92 22.59 8.60
N PRO A 62 16.75 21.53 8.41
CA PRO A 62 16.42 20.10 8.43
C PRO A 62 16.50 19.44 9.82
N ILE A 63 15.86 18.26 9.98
CA ILE A 63 16.02 17.42 11.17
C ILE A 63 17.48 16.91 11.24
N PRO A 64 18.18 17.02 12.39
CA PRO A 64 19.56 16.55 12.57
C PRO A 64 19.69 15.03 12.35
N SER A 65 19.95 14.64 11.12
CA SER A 65 19.92 13.23 10.69
C SER A 65 21.06 12.40 11.28
N ASP A 66 22.14 13.05 11.71
CA ASP A 66 23.26 12.44 12.42
C ASP A 66 22.89 11.94 13.83
N ARG A 67 21.83 12.50 14.41
CA ARG A 67 21.21 12.08 15.70
C ARG A 67 20.20 10.94 15.53
N ILE A 68 19.94 10.46 14.32
CA ILE A 68 18.93 9.44 14.06
C ILE A 68 19.60 8.19 13.49
N ARG A 69 19.35 7.04 14.13
CA ARG A 69 19.85 5.75 13.64
C ARG A 69 18.86 5.07 12.70
N THR A 70 17.60 4.96 13.10
CA THR A 70 16.55 4.28 12.32
C THR A 70 15.18 4.84 12.68
N ILE A 71 14.29 4.84 11.69
CA ILE A 71 12.88 5.15 11.84
C ILE A 71 12.11 4.00 11.22
N LYS A 72 11.22 3.39 12.01
CA LYS A 72 10.32 2.32 11.57
C LYS A 72 8.89 2.79 11.74
N MET A 73 8.09 2.72 10.68
CA MET A 73 6.76 3.30 10.65
C MET A 73 5.67 2.31 10.23
N GLY A 74 4.62 2.19 11.04
CA GLY A 74 3.31 1.70 10.61
C GLY A 74 2.43 2.85 10.14
N THR A 75 1.55 2.61 9.18
CA THR A 75 0.58 3.65 8.77
C THR A 75 -0.73 3.07 8.25
N THR A 76 -1.83 3.73 8.57
CA THR A 76 -3.17 3.42 8.06
C THR A 76 -3.54 4.22 6.81
N VAL A 77 -2.64 5.04 6.25
CA VAL A 77 -2.91 5.91 5.09
C VAL A 77 -3.47 5.12 3.90
N ALA A 78 -2.88 3.96 3.57
CA ALA A 78 -3.36 3.12 2.47
C ALA A 78 -4.78 2.56 2.72
N THR A 79 -4.99 1.98 3.90
CA THR A 79 -6.28 1.40 4.28
C THR A 79 -7.38 2.46 4.28
N ASN A 80 -7.12 3.64 4.86
CA ASN A 80 -8.10 4.73 4.93
C ASN A 80 -8.40 5.30 3.53
N ALA A 81 -7.38 5.53 2.71
CA ALA A 81 -7.58 5.98 1.33
C ALA A 81 -8.43 5.00 0.51
N LEU A 82 -8.28 3.69 0.76
CA LEU A 82 -9.10 2.66 0.12
C LEU A 82 -10.55 2.68 0.62
N LEU A 83 -10.76 2.75 1.94
CA LEU A 83 -12.10 2.79 2.57
C LEU A 83 -12.89 4.04 2.18
N GLU A 84 -12.25 5.20 2.19
CA GLU A 84 -12.86 6.50 1.91
C GLU A 84 -12.88 6.85 0.42
N ARG A 85 -12.37 5.95 -0.44
CA ARG A 85 -12.27 6.16 -1.89
C ARG A 85 -11.51 7.44 -2.27
N ARG A 86 -10.43 7.72 -1.53
CA ARG A 86 -9.53 8.88 -1.72
C ARG A 86 -8.20 8.51 -2.39
N GLY A 87 -8.19 7.53 -3.28
CA GLY A 87 -7.02 7.14 -4.09
C GLY A 87 -6.78 7.99 -5.33
N ALA A 88 -5.67 7.74 -6.02
CA ALA A 88 -5.38 8.37 -7.30
C ALA A 88 -6.32 7.84 -8.41
N PRO A 89 -6.84 8.68 -9.33
CA PRO A 89 -7.58 8.18 -10.50
C PRO A 89 -6.72 7.21 -11.32
N VAL A 90 -7.29 6.05 -11.66
CA VAL A 90 -6.58 4.97 -12.36
C VAL A 90 -7.15 4.74 -13.75
N CYS A 91 -6.28 4.73 -14.75
CA CYS A 91 -6.58 4.18 -16.08
C CYS A 91 -6.27 2.68 -16.11
N LEU A 92 -7.28 1.85 -16.34
CA LEU A 92 -7.11 0.43 -16.62
C LEU A 92 -6.77 0.25 -18.10
N VAL A 93 -5.63 -0.36 -18.39
CA VAL A 93 -5.22 -0.75 -19.74
C VAL A 93 -5.33 -2.27 -19.84
N VAL A 94 -6.26 -2.77 -20.63
CA VAL A 94 -6.65 -4.20 -20.64
C VAL A 94 -6.70 -4.74 -22.07
N THR A 95 -6.54 -6.06 -22.24
CA THR A 95 -6.72 -6.71 -23.55
C THR A 95 -8.12 -6.41 -24.13
N HIS A 96 -8.20 -6.15 -25.44
CA HIS A 96 -9.47 -5.91 -26.12
C HIS A 96 -10.48 -7.06 -25.98
N GLY A 97 -11.75 -6.71 -25.75
CA GLY A 97 -12.85 -7.61 -25.40
C GLY A 97 -12.95 -7.90 -23.89
N PHE A 98 -12.12 -7.25 -23.07
CA PHE A 98 -12.06 -7.42 -21.61
C PHE A 98 -12.17 -6.07 -20.87
N GLY A 99 -12.69 -5.02 -21.52
CA GLY A 99 -12.93 -3.71 -20.92
C GLY A 99 -13.69 -3.78 -19.59
N ASP A 100 -14.70 -4.65 -19.52
CA ASP A 100 -15.55 -4.79 -18.34
C ASP A 100 -15.02 -5.83 -17.33
N LEU A 101 -13.77 -6.29 -17.45
CA LEU A 101 -13.21 -7.37 -16.62
C LEU A 101 -13.35 -7.11 -15.11
N LEU A 102 -12.95 -5.91 -14.65
CA LEU A 102 -13.03 -5.54 -13.24
C LEU A 102 -14.40 -5.06 -12.82
N GLU A 103 -15.21 -4.59 -13.77
CA GLU A 103 -16.60 -4.32 -13.51
C GLU A 103 -17.32 -5.65 -13.25
N ILE A 104 -17.36 -6.57 -14.20
CA ILE A 104 -18.03 -7.87 -14.06
C ILE A 104 -17.53 -8.65 -12.83
N ALA A 105 -16.21 -8.63 -12.59
CA ALA A 105 -15.56 -9.33 -11.48
C ALA A 105 -15.95 -10.82 -11.40
N TYR A 106 -16.32 -11.32 -10.22
CA TYR A 106 -16.69 -12.73 -9.98
C TYR A 106 -18.20 -12.99 -9.97
N GLN A 107 -19.02 -11.93 -10.05
CA GLN A 107 -20.48 -12.00 -9.88
C GLN A 107 -20.93 -12.74 -8.61
N ASP A 108 -20.06 -12.82 -7.60
CA ASP A 108 -20.39 -13.38 -6.29
C ASP A 108 -21.44 -12.51 -5.60
N ARG A 109 -22.39 -13.17 -4.93
CA ARG A 109 -23.45 -12.51 -4.17
C ARG A 109 -23.17 -12.66 -2.68
N PRO A 110 -22.60 -11.64 -2.00
CA PRO A 110 -22.31 -11.73 -0.57
C PRO A 110 -23.56 -12.00 0.26
N ASP A 111 -24.67 -11.36 -0.13
CA ASP A 111 -26.01 -11.67 0.35
C ASP A 111 -26.83 -12.31 -0.80
N ILE A 112 -26.91 -13.64 -0.75
CA ILE A 112 -27.59 -14.44 -1.78
C ILE A 112 -29.10 -14.17 -1.85
N PHE A 113 -29.70 -13.62 -0.78
CA PHE A 113 -31.14 -13.39 -0.68
C PHE A 113 -31.54 -11.92 -0.82
N ALA A 114 -30.59 -10.98 -0.85
CA ALA A 114 -30.87 -9.57 -1.10
C ALA A 114 -31.64 -9.37 -2.43
N LEU A 115 -32.80 -8.71 -2.38
CA LEU A 115 -33.56 -8.43 -3.61
C LEU A 115 -32.94 -7.28 -4.42
N GLU A 116 -32.30 -6.32 -3.74
CA GLU A 116 -31.55 -5.21 -4.34
C GLU A 116 -30.05 -5.51 -4.27
N ILE A 117 -29.44 -5.88 -5.41
CA ILE A 117 -28.01 -6.15 -5.50
C ILE A 117 -27.26 -4.83 -5.65
N ARG A 118 -26.52 -4.44 -4.61
CA ARG A 118 -25.61 -3.28 -4.66
C ARG A 118 -24.19 -3.73 -4.98
N LYS A 119 -23.77 -3.42 -6.20
CA LYS A 119 -22.42 -3.70 -6.65
C LYS A 119 -21.48 -2.55 -6.27
N PRO A 120 -20.32 -2.82 -5.65
CA PRO A 120 -19.33 -1.78 -5.41
C PRO A 120 -18.88 -1.13 -6.73
N ALA A 121 -18.70 0.19 -6.72
CA ALA A 121 -18.13 0.88 -7.87
C ALA A 121 -16.67 0.43 -8.09
N PRO A 122 -16.24 0.21 -9.35
CA PRO A 122 -14.84 -0.06 -9.67
C PRO A 122 -13.91 1.02 -9.13
N ILE A 123 -12.69 0.65 -8.76
CA ILE A 123 -11.64 1.60 -8.36
C ILE A 123 -11.08 2.37 -9.56
N THR A 124 -11.22 1.81 -10.77
CA THR A 124 -10.70 2.38 -12.02
C THR A 124 -11.63 3.46 -12.55
N SER A 125 -11.06 4.59 -12.96
CA SER A 125 -11.81 5.76 -13.46
C SER A 125 -11.96 5.77 -14.98
N ARG A 126 -11.06 5.09 -15.69
CA ARG A 126 -11.05 4.99 -17.16
C ARG A 126 -10.60 3.60 -17.56
N VAL A 127 -11.14 3.08 -18.66
CA VAL A 127 -10.72 1.83 -19.28
C VAL A 127 -10.26 2.11 -20.71
N ILE A 128 -9.12 1.54 -21.09
CA ILE A 128 -8.58 1.54 -22.45
C ILE A 128 -8.32 0.09 -22.84
N GLU A 129 -8.87 -0.32 -23.97
CA GLU A 129 -8.65 -1.63 -24.53
C GLU A 129 -7.49 -1.63 -25.54
N VAL A 130 -6.50 -2.50 -25.33
CA VAL A 130 -5.38 -2.70 -26.23
C VAL A 130 -5.67 -3.88 -27.15
N ASP A 131 -5.60 -3.64 -28.45
CA ASP A 131 -5.77 -4.67 -29.47
C ASP A 131 -4.51 -5.54 -29.56
N GLU A 132 -4.41 -6.48 -28.62
CA GLU A 132 -3.29 -7.37 -28.38
C GLU A 132 -3.85 -8.76 -28.03
N ARG A 133 -3.11 -9.86 -28.32
CA ARG A 133 -3.48 -11.18 -27.83
C ARG A 133 -2.29 -12.12 -27.68
N VAL A 134 -2.08 -12.63 -26.47
CA VAL A 134 -1.32 -13.85 -26.18
C VAL A 134 -2.28 -15.00 -25.87
N LEU A 135 -1.95 -16.21 -26.30
CA LEU A 135 -2.67 -17.44 -25.95
C LEU A 135 -2.15 -18.06 -24.65
N ALA A 136 -2.89 -19.00 -24.09
CA ALA A 136 -2.54 -19.63 -22.81
C ALA A 136 -1.23 -20.42 -22.82
N ASP A 137 -0.77 -20.86 -24.00
CA ASP A 137 0.52 -21.53 -24.22
C ASP A 137 1.69 -20.54 -24.41
N GLY A 138 1.43 -19.23 -24.33
CA GLY A 138 2.42 -18.18 -24.56
C GLY A 138 2.57 -17.78 -26.04
N THR A 139 1.83 -18.38 -26.96
CA THR A 139 1.86 -18.01 -28.38
C THR A 139 1.31 -16.59 -28.57
N VAL A 140 2.12 -15.71 -29.16
CA VAL A 140 1.69 -14.36 -29.55
C VAL A 140 0.81 -14.47 -30.79
N ARG A 141 -0.49 -14.23 -30.61
CA ARG A 141 -1.47 -14.18 -31.72
C ARG A 141 -1.53 -12.79 -32.33
N LYS A 142 -1.35 -11.75 -31.52
CA LYS A 142 -1.34 -10.36 -31.98
C LYS A 142 -0.48 -9.49 -31.06
N THR A 143 0.45 -8.75 -31.65
CA THR A 143 1.25 -7.75 -30.95
C THR A 143 0.43 -6.49 -30.65
N PRO A 144 0.69 -5.77 -29.55
CA PRO A 144 -0.06 -4.56 -29.21
C PRO A 144 0.10 -3.47 -30.26
N ASP A 145 -1.01 -2.86 -30.67
CA ASP A 145 -1.03 -1.64 -31.48
C ASP A 145 -0.68 -0.42 -30.60
N LEU A 146 0.61 -0.06 -30.59
CA LEU A 146 1.14 1.00 -29.75
C LEU A 146 0.76 2.42 -30.23
N ASP A 147 0.51 2.60 -31.52
CA ASP A 147 0.18 3.91 -32.08
C ASP A 147 -1.24 4.32 -31.67
N ARG A 148 -2.20 3.39 -31.81
CA ARG A 148 -3.56 3.61 -31.33
C ARG A 148 -3.59 3.77 -29.81
N LEU A 149 -2.88 2.91 -29.10
CA LEU A 149 -2.81 2.98 -27.64
C LEU A 149 -2.22 4.31 -27.15
N ARG A 150 -1.22 4.86 -27.85
CA ARG A 150 -0.64 6.17 -27.50
C ARG A 150 -1.71 7.27 -27.52
N ALA A 151 -2.52 7.33 -28.58
CA ALA A 151 -3.58 8.34 -28.69
C ALA A 151 -4.62 8.21 -27.55
N ASP A 152 -5.04 6.99 -27.21
CA ASP A 152 -5.98 6.75 -26.11
C ASP A 152 -5.38 7.13 -24.74
N LEU A 153 -4.09 6.85 -24.53
CA LEU A 153 -3.36 7.22 -23.32
C LEU A 153 -3.17 8.73 -23.19
N GLU A 154 -2.85 9.42 -24.28
CA GLU A 154 -2.74 10.88 -24.31
C GLU A 154 -4.09 11.54 -23.98
N ALA A 155 -5.20 10.99 -24.47
CA ALA A 155 -6.54 11.46 -24.11
C ALA A 155 -6.85 11.26 -22.62
N ALA A 156 -6.52 10.10 -22.04
CA ALA A 156 -6.66 9.86 -20.60
C ALA A 156 -5.76 10.77 -19.77
N TYR A 157 -4.54 11.03 -20.24
CA TYR A 157 -3.62 11.97 -19.60
C TYR A 157 -4.15 13.40 -19.63
N ALA A 158 -4.73 13.84 -20.75
CA ALA A 158 -5.35 15.16 -20.86
C ALA A 158 -6.52 15.36 -19.88
N GLN A 159 -7.18 14.28 -19.43
CA GLN A 159 -8.23 14.30 -18.40
C GLN A 159 -7.68 14.36 -16.96
N GLY A 160 -6.36 14.47 -16.78
CA GLY A 160 -5.74 14.56 -15.45
C GLY A 160 -5.40 13.21 -14.81
N ILE A 161 -5.61 12.08 -15.51
CA ILE A 161 -5.23 10.77 -14.99
C ILE A 161 -3.70 10.61 -15.07
N ARG A 162 -3.08 10.19 -13.97
CA ARG A 162 -1.61 10.06 -13.85
C ARG A 162 -1.15 8.67 -13.42
N SER A 163 -2.09 7.81 -13.01
CA SER A 163 -1.81 6.44 -12.61
C SER A 163 -2.49 5.44 -13.55
N ALA A 164 -1.81 4.33 -13.84
CA ALA A 164 -2.34 3.28 -14.70
C ALA A 164 -2.08 1.88 -14.15
N ALA A 165 -3.04 0.99 -14.36
CA ALA A 165 -2.89 -0.45 -14.14
C ALA A 165 -2.96 -1.16 -15.50
N VAL A 166 -1.92 -1.92 -15.83
CA VAL A 166 -1.86 -2.68 -17.09
C VAL A 166 -2.15 -4.15 -16.80
N VAL A 167 -3.25 -4.67 -17.35
CA VAL A 167 -3.75 -6.02 -17.10
C VAL A 167 -4.02 -6.71 -18.43
N LEU A 168 -2.99 -7.31 -19.01
CA LEU A 168 -3.16 -8.10 -20.23
C LEU A 168 -3.42 -9.57 -19.88
N LEU A 169 -4.18 -10.26 -20.72
CA LEU A 169 -4.40 -11.70 -20.55
C LEU A 169 -3.09 -12.46 -20.68
N HIS A 170 -2.95 -13.50 -19.88
CA HIS A 170 -1.78 -14.38 -19.86
C HIS A 170 -0.43 -13.69 -19.57
N SER A 171 -0.43 -12.45 -19.05
CA SER A 171 0.79 -11.73 -18.69
C SER A 171 1.61 -12.39 -17.59
N TYR A 172 0.99 -13.22 -16.74
CA TYR A 172 1.70 -14.07 -15.78
C TYR A 172 2.71 -15.03 -16.45
N ALA A 173 2.39 -15.48 -17.68
CA ALA A 173 3.21 -16.37 -18.49
C ALA A 173 4.05 -15.61 -19.53
N TYR A 174 3.44 -14.61 -20.20
CA TYR A 174 4.11 -13.80 -21.23
C TYR A 174 4.06 -12.30 -20.87
N PRO A 175 5.03 -11.80 -20.08
CA PRO A 175 5.01 -10.45 -19.55
C PRO A 175 5.41 -9.36 -20.56
N GLU A 176 5.99 -9.73 -21.71
CA GLU A 176 6.62 -8.76 -22.62
C GLU A 176 5.65 -7.71 -23.16
N HIS A 177 4.40 -8.07 -23.44
CA HIS A 177 3.41 -7.10 -23.89
C HIS A 177 3.04 -6.09 -22.79
N GLU A 178 2.92 -6.53 -21.53
CA GLU A 178 2.70 -5.59 -20.41
C GLU A 178 3.91 -4.67 -20.23
N ARG A 179 5.13 -5.16 -20.45
CA ARG A 179 6.35 -4.33 -20.39
C ARG A 179 6.38 -3.28 -21.49
N LEU A 180 6.04 -3.65 -22.73
CA LEU A 180 5.95 -2.74 -23.87
C LEU A 180 4.89 -1.65 -23.63
N VAL A 181 3.68 -2.06 -23.23
CA VAL A 181 2.60 -1.14 -22.87
C VAL A 181 3.02 -0.25 -21.70
N GLY A 182 3.60 -0.83 -20.65
CA GLY A 182 4.08 -0.10 -19.48
C GLY A 182 5.16 0.93 -19.79
N LYS A 183 6.03 0.65 -20.78
CA LYS A 183 7.00 1.62 -21.28
C LYS A 183 6.30 2.80 -21.96
N LEU A 184 5.37 2.52 -22.88
CA LEU A 184 4.58 3.55 -23.57
C LEU A 184 3.79 4.43 -22.60
N VAL A 185 3.13 3.83 -21.60
CA VAL A 185 2.38 4.57 -20.58
C VAL A 185 3.28 5.57 -19.84
N ARG A 186 4.52 5.17 -19.51
CA ARG A 186 5.52 6.09 -18.91
C ARG A 186 5.98 7.16 -19.89
N GLU A 187 6.17 6.83 -21.17
CA GLU A 187 6.55 7.80 -22.22
C GLU A 187 5.48 8.88 -22.44
N VAL A 188 4.20 8.55 -22.29
CA VAL A 188 3.09 9.52 -22.35
C VAL A 188 3.09 10.47 -21.15
N GLY A 189 3.72 10.07 -20.03
CA GLY A 189 3.93 10.93 -18.85
C GLY A 189 3.17 10.52 -17.60
N PHE A 190 2.54 9.35 -17.57
CA PHE A 190 1.95 8.81 -16.34
C PHE A 190 3.03 8.66 -15.25
N THR A 191 2.75 9.16 -14.06
CA THR A 191 3.72 9.18 -12.94
C THR A 191 3.81 7.84 -12.21
N HIS A 192 2.78 6.99 -12.36
CA HIS A 192 2.76 5.65 -11.79
C HIS A 192 2.12 4.64 -12.74
N VAL A 193 2.72 3.44 -12.80
CA VAL A 193 2.26 2.33 -13.63
C VAL A 193 2.47 1.04 -12.85
N SER A 194 1.38 0.32 -12.58
CA SER A 194 1.40 -1.03 -12.03
C SER A 194 1.19 -2.04 -13.15
N LEU A 195 2.18 -2.91 -13.37
CA LEU A 195 2.05 -4.02 -14.30
C LEU A 195 1.53 -5.24 -13.55
N SER A 196 0.44 -5.81 -14.04
CA SER A 196 -0.25 -6.84 -13.27
C SER A 196 0.61 -8.08 -13.02
N HIS A 197 1.49 -8.45 -13.95
CA HIS A 197 2.43 -9.56 -13.77
C HIS A 197 3.54 -9.29 -12.73
N GLU A 198 3.85 -8.02 -12.43
CA GLU A 198 4.84 -7.63 -11.42
C GLU A 198 4.21 -7.57 -10.03
N VAL A 199 2.97 -7.06 -9.95
CA VAL A 199 2.22 -6.95 -8.69
C VAL A 199 1.72 -8.31 -8.21
N SER A 200 1.14 -9.10 -9.11
CA SER A 200 0.58 -10.42 -8.80
C SER A 200 0.70 -11.35 -10.01
N ARG A 201 1.63 -12.30 -9.95
CA ARG A 201 1.93 -13.21 -11.07
C ARG A 201 0.99 -14.42 -11.14
N GLU A 202 -0.30 -14.19 -10.95
CA GLU A 202 -1.33 -15.24 -10.90
C GLU A 202 -2.06 -15.41 -12.23
N ILE A 203 -2.55 -16.62 -12.51
CA ILE A 203 -3.31 -16.92 -13.74
C ILE A 203 -4.66 -16.18 -13.81
N LYS A 204 -5.30 -15.96 -12.66
CA LYS A 204 -6.66 -15.41 -12.55
C LYS A 204 -6.70 -13.91 -12.88
N ALA A 205 -7.13 -13.57 -14.09
CA ALA A 205 -7.12 -12.18 -14.60
C ALA A 205 -7.93 -11.19 -13.75
N VAL A 206 -9.09 -11.58 -13.21
CA VAL A 206 -9.91 -10.71 -12.35
C VAL A 206 -9.15 -10.37 -11.07
N ALA A 207 -8.70 -11.37 -10.31
CA ALA A 207 -8.02 -11.14 -9.03
C ALA A 207 -6.65 -10.45 -9.20
N ARG A 208 -5.88 -10.84 -10.22
CA ARG A 208 -4.65 -10.16 -10.63
C ARG A 208 -4.91 -8.70 -11.00
N GLY A 209 -5.93 -8.45 -11.81
CA GLY A 209 -6.31 -7.11 -12.27
C GLY A 209 -6.81 -6.21 -11.14
N SER A 210 -7.64 -6.72 -10.23
CA SER A 210 -8.09 -5.99 -9.04
C SER A 210 -6.91 -5.60 -8.15
N THR A 211 -5.94 -6.50 -7.97
CA THR A 211 -4.74 -6.24 -7.18
C THR A 211 -3.87 -5.16 -7.83
N ALA A 212 -3.64 -5.24 -9.15
CA ALA A 212 -2.90 -4.23 -9.89
C ALA A 212 -3.61 -2.85 -9.89
N ALA A 213 -4.95 -2.84 -9.97
CA ALA A 213 -5.73 -1.62 -9.89
C ALA A 213 -5.63 -0.96 -8.50
N VAL A 214 -5.69 -1.74 -7.42
CA VAL A 214 -5.50 -1.21 -6.06
C VAL A 214 -4.07 -0.70 -5.84
N ASP A 215 -3.07 -1.42 -6.35
CA ASP A 215 -1.69 -0.96 -6.29
C ASP A 215 -1.52 0.40 -6.98
N ALA A 216 -2.06 0.55 -8.19
CA ALA A 216 -2.02 1.79 -8.96
C ALA A 216 -2.81 2.93 -8.27
N TYR A 217 -3.87 2.58 -7.54
CA TYR A 217 -4.72 3.52 -6.82
C TYR A 217 -4.05 4.10 -5.58
N LEU A 218 -3.29 3.28 -4.84
CA LEU A 218 -2.73 3.61 -3.53
C LEU A 218 -1.26 4.04 -3.57
N THR A 219 -0.45 3.46 -4.44
CA THR A 219 1.00 3.72 -4.47
C THR A 219 1.36 5.19 -4.67
N PRO A 220 0.68 5.99 -5.52
CA PRO A 220 0.99 7.42 -5.65
C PRO A 220 0.87 8.17 -4.31
N ILE A 221 -0.20 7.92 -3.56
CA ILE A 221 -0.44 8.57 -2.26
C ILE A 221 0.62 8.17 -1.24
N LEU A 222 1.01 6.90 -1.24
CA LEU A 222 2.07 6.42 -0.37
C LEU A 222 3.42 7.03 -0.73
N ARG A 223 3.73 7.19 -2.01
CA ARG A 223 4.97 7.85 -2.45
C ARG A 223 5.01 9.30 -1.99
N ASP A 224 3.92 10.04 -2.11
CA ASP A 224 3.82 11.41 -1.63
C ASP A 224 3.99 11.49 -0.10
N TYR A 225 3.37 10.56 0.63
CA TYR A 225 3.55 10.44 2.08
C TYR A 225 5.00 10.15 2.47
N VAL A 226 5.60 9.13 1.87
CA VAL A 226 7.01 8.75 2.10
C VAL A 226 7.95 9.91 1.76
N ALA A 227 7.71 10.59 0.64
CA ALA A 227 8.51 11.74 0.22
C ALA A 227 8.42 12.89 1.23
N ARG A 228 7.23 13.17 1.78
CA ARG A 228 7.05 14.18 2.83
C ARG A 228 7.81 13.83 4.11
N ILE A 229 7.71 12.59 4.59
CA ILE A 229 8.48 12.11 5.76
C ILE A 229 9.98 12.19 5.51
N ARG A 230 10.41 11.89 4.28
CA ARG A 230 11.83 11.86 3.91
C ARG A 230 12.44 13.24 3.73
N LYS A 231 11.67 14.23 3.27
CA LYS A 231 12.11 15.58 2.92
C LYS A 231 12.99 16.27 3.98
N PRO A 232 12.65 16.28 5.28
CA PRO A 232 13.46 16.95 6.30
C PRO A 232 14.70 16.15 6.74
N MET A 233 14.99 15.00 6.10
CA MET A 233 16.00 14.05 6.56
C MET A 233 17.01 13.69 5.47
N ALA A 234 18.23 13.35 5.87
CA ALA A 234 19.30 12.98 4.95
C ALA A 234 19.09 11.62 4.26
N ALA A 235 19.72 11.50 3.09
CA ALA A 235 20.18 10.28 2.40
C ALA A 235 20.28 8.98 3.25
N SER A 236 20.95 9.14 4.39
CA SER A 236 21.52 8.07 5.20
C SER A 236 20.61 7.55 6.30
N VAL A 237 19.48 8.19 6.58
CA VAL A 237 18.55 7.71 7.61
C VAL A 237 17.86 6.43 7.13
N ASP A 238 17.98 5.36 7.91
CA ASP A 238 17.30 4.08 7.70
C ASP A 238 15.80 4.26 8.01
N LEU A 239 15.01 4.57 6.97
CA LEU A 239 13.57 4.79 7.05
C LEU A 239 12.84 3.57 6.47
N ARG A 240 12.15 2.83 7.34
CA ARG A 240 11.43 1.62 6.98
C ARG A 240 9.95 1.70 7.31
N PHE A 241 9.15 1.03 6.50
CA PHE A 241 7.70 0.95 6.65
C PHE A 241 7.27 -0.49 6.92
N MET A 242 6.36 -0.66 7.87
CA MET A 242 5.70 -1.94 8.14
C MET A 242 4.87 -2.35 6.92
N GLN A 243 4.87 -3.64 6.61
CA GLN A 243 4.07 -4.21 5.53
C GLN A 243 3.01 -5.16 6.07
N SER A 244 1.98 -5.43 5.26
CA SER A 244 0.85 -6.31 5.59
C SER A 244 1.24 -7.74 5.99
N HIS A 245 2.42 -8.21 5.59
CA HIS A 245 2.94 -9.54 5.97
C HIS A 245 3.72 -9.55 7.29
N GLY A 246 3.87 -8.39 7.95
CA GLY A 246 4.58 -8.23 9.23
C GLY A 246 6.07 -7.92 9.12
N GLY A 247 6.61 -7.82 7.90
CA GLY A 247 7.98 -7.38 7.67
C GLY A 247 8.11 -5.88 7.44
N LEU A 248 9.36 -5.42 7.37
CA LEU A 248 9.71 -4.03 7.07
C LEU A 248 10.24 -3.90 5.64
N ALA A 249 9.78 -2.88 4.92
CA ALA A 249 10.33 -2.47 3.63
C ALA A 249 11.03 -1.12 3.72
N GLU A 250 12.05 -0.95 2.89
CA GLU A 250 12.64 0.36 2.63
C GLU A 250 11.60 1.29 1.97
N ALA A 251 11.76 2.60 2.19
CA ALA A 251 10.88 3.65 1.69
C ALA A 251 10.59 3.57 0.18
N ASP A 252 11.58 3.19 -0.64
CA ASP A 252 11.47 3.08 -2.11
C ASP A 252 10.73 1.81 -2.57
N ARG A 253 10.63 0.80 -1.71
CA ARG A 253 9.96 -0.49 -1.97
C ARG A 253 8.58 -0.60 -1.34
N PHE A 254 8.10 0.47 -0.72
CA PHE A 254 6.78 0.49 -0.10
C PHE A 254 5.69 0.73 -1.16
N THR A 255 4.85 -0.28 -1.39
CA THR A 255 3.80 -0.28 -2.42
C THR A 255 2.41 -0.25 -1.80
N GLY A 256 1.43 0.14 -2.61
CA GLY A 256 0.01 0.21 -2.24
C GLY A 256 -0.49 -1.08 -1.61
N VAL A 257 -0.26 -2.20 -2.30
CA VAL A 257 -0.72 -3.52 -1.85
C VAL A 257 -0.03 -3.95 -0.55
N GLY A 258 1.26 -3.68 -0.39
CA GLY A 258 2.01 -4.04 0.81
C GLY A 258 1.72 -3.17 2.03
N ALA A 259 1.00 -2.05 1.87
CA ALA A 259 0.68 -1.11 2.94
C ALA A 259 -0.68 -1.35 3.60
N ILE A 260 -1.58 -2.08 2.94
CA ILE A 260 -2.95 -2.34 3.42
C ILE A 260 -2.88 -3.17 4.70
N LEU A 261 -3.49 -2.70 5.79
CA LEU A 261 -3.43 -3.34 7.11
C LEU A 261 -2.00 -3.51 7.68
N SER A 262 -1.05 -2.66 7.27
CA SER A 262 0.32 -2.71 7.79
C SER A 262 0.44 -2.35 9.28
N GLY A 263 -0.36 -1.41 9.79
CA GLY A 263 -0.39 -1.07 11.23
C GLY A 263 -0.77 -2.27 12.10
N PRO A 264 -1.97 -2.86 11.91
CA PRO A 264 -2.40 -4.05 12.64
C PRO A 264 -1.41 -5.22 12.53
N ALA A 265 -0.75 -5.38 11.38
CA ALA A 265 0.28 -6.38 11.20
C ALA A 265 1.43 -6.24 12.21
N GLY A 266 1.89 -5.02 12.49
CA GLY A 266 2.86 -4.76 13.56
C GLY A 266 2.38 -5.21 14.95
N GLY A 267 1.09 -4.99 15.24
CA GLY A 267 0.43 -5.45 16.46
C GLY A 267 0.45 -6.98 16.60
N VAL A 268 0.21 -7.74 15.52
CA VAL A 268 0.30 -9.20 15.53
C VAL A 268 1.72 -9.69 15.85
N VAL A 269 2.74 -9.08 15.23
CA VAL A 269 4.16 -9.41 15.52
C VAL A 269 4.49 -9.14 16.99
N ALA A 270 4.08 -7.99 17.51
CA ALA A 270 4.31 -7.63 18.90
C ALA A 270 3.59 -8.57 19.86
N CYS A 271 2.32 -8.91 19.59
CA CYS A 271 1.52 -9.83 20.37
C CYS A 271 2.19 -11.22 20.45
N ALA A 272 2.60 -11.78 19.31
CA ALA A 272 3.31 -13.06 19.26
C ALA A 272 4.64 -13.01 20.03
N HIS A 273 5.39 -11.93 19.90
CA HIS A 273 6.66 -11.76 20.62
C HIS A 273 6.48 -11.69 22.13
N VAL A 274 5.56 -10.84 22.62
CA VAL A 274 5.27 -10.68 24.05
C VAL A 274 4.68 -11.96 24.64
N ALA A 275 3.80 -12.64 23.91
CA ALA A 275 3.27 -13.94 24.30
C ALA A 275 4.39 -14.98 24.48
N GLY A 276 5.34 -15.04 23.54
CA GLY A 276 6.51 -15.91 23.63
C GLY A 276 7.38 -15.62 24.85
N LEU A 277 7.58 -14.35 25.22
CA LEU A 277 8.29 -13.97 26.44
C LEU A 277 7.55 -14.43 27.72
N ALA A 278 6.23 -14.54 27.65
CA ALA A 278 5.38 -15.07 28.73
C ALA A 278 5.23 -16.61 28.70
N GLY A 279 5.86 -17.30 27.74
CA GLY A 279 5.71 -18.75 27.56
C GLY A 279 4.33 -19.17 27.01
N LEU A 280 3.64 -18.27 26.31
CA LEU A 280 2.34 -18.51 25.69
C LEU A 280 2.50 -18.66 24.18
N ASP A 281 2.21 -19.86 23.66
CA ASP A 281 2.34 -20.15 22.22
C ASP A 281 1.03 -19.92 21.44
N LYS A 282 -0.07 -19.66 22.17
CA LYS A 282 -1.42 -19.48 21.61
C LYS A 282 -2.09 -18.26 22.19
N VAL A 283 -2.31 -17.24 21.35
CA VAL A 283 -2.91 -15.98 21.76
C VAL A 283 -3.86 -15.43 20.72
N ILE A 284 -4.84 -14.67 21.19
CA ILE A 284 -5.72 -13.85 20.36
C ILE A 284 -5.32 -12.41 20.61
N GLY A 285 -4.88 -11.73 19.57
CA GLY A 285 -4.67 -10.28 19.60
C GLY A 285 -5.99 -9.56 19.41
N PHE A 286 -6.26 -8.59 20.26
CA PHE A 286 -7.45 -7.74 20.20
C PHE A 286 -7.00 -6.29 20.33
N ASP A 287 -7.10 -5.53 19.25
CA ASP A 287 -6.74 -4.11 19.19
C ASP A 287 -7.97 -3.28 18.83
N MET A 288 -8.37 -2.38 19.72
CA MET A 288 -9.57 -1.57 19.56
C MET A 288 -9.18 -0.10 19.48
N GLY A 289 -9.35 0.47 18.29
CA GLY A 289 -9.15 1.90 18.03
C GLY A 289 -10.43 2.71 18.16
N GLY A 290 -10.38 3.97 17.74
CA GLY A 290 -11.54 4.87 17.69
C GLY A 290 -12.46 4.64 16.48
N THR A 291 -12.00 3.91 15.46
CA THR A 291 -12.70 3.74 14.17
C THR A 291 -12.95 2.28 13.81
N SER A 292 -12.04 1.39 14.19
CA SER A 292 -12.08 -0.04 13.87
C SER A 292 -11.56 -0.88 15.03
N THR A 293 -11.92 -2.16 15.02
CA THR A 293 -11.34 -3.19 15.89
C THR A 293 -10.66 -4.26 15.05
N ASP A 294 -9.39 -4.54 15.34
CA ASP A 294 -8.57 -5.53 14.65
C ASP A 294 -8.36 -6.77 15.56
N VAL A 295 -8.74 -7.93 15.05
CA VAL A 295 -8.62 -9.22 15.76
C VAL A 295 -7.69 -10.15 14.99
N SER A 296 -6.77 -10.79 15.70
CA SER A 296 -5.77 -11.70 15.12
C SER A 296 -5.56 -12.94 15.99
N ARG A 297 -5.03 -14.00 15.39
CA ARG A 297 -4.68 -15.24 16.10
C ARG A 297 -3.23 -15.61 15.82
N TYR A 298 -2.55 -16.05 16.87
CA TYR A 298 -1.23 -16.69 16.79
C TYR A 298 -1.30 -18.05 17.50
N ASP A 299 -0.88 -19.11 16.81
CA ASP A 299 -0.85 -20.50 17.32
C ASP A 299 0.47 -21.15 16.86
N GLY A 300 1.59 -20.67 17.41
CA GLY A 300 2.95 -21.10 17.06
C GLY A 300 3.48 -20.65 15.69
N SER A 301 2.62 -20.08 14.83
CA SER A 301 3.01 -19.48 13.55
C SER A 301 2.05 -18.35 13.16
N TYR A 302 2.53 -17.42 12.32
CA TYR A 302 1.68 -16.36 11.78
C TYR A 302 0.68 -16.94 10.78
N GLU A 303 -0.62 -16.81 11.06
CA GLU A 303 -1.65 -17.12 10.07
C GLU A 303 -1.57 -16.10 8.93
N ARG A 304 -1.61 -16.60 7.69
CA ARG A 304 -1.51 -15.78 6.48
C ARG A 304 -2.64 -16.07 5.53
N VAL A 305 -3.17 -15.02 4.92
CA VAL A 305 -4.12 -15.10 3.81
C VAL A 305 -3.45 -14.62 2.54
N PHE A 306 -3.81 -15.24 1.42
CA PHE A 306 -3.32 -14.88 0.08
C PHE A 306 -4.38 -14.14 -0.73
N GLU A 307 -5.64 -14.21 -0.29
CA GLU A 307 -6.77 -13.57 -0.92
C GLU A 307 -7.64 -12.97 0.18
N THR A 308 -7.90 -11.66 0.09
CA THR A 308 -8.79 -10.96 1.01
C THR A 308 -9.72 -10.03 0.25
N ILE A 309 -10.76 -9.56 0.93
CA ILE A 309 -11.62 -8.50 0.45
C ILE A 309 -11.51 -7.34 1.43
N THR A 310 -11.01 -6.19 0.95
CA THR A 310 -10.91 -4.96 1.74
C THR A 310 -11.68 -3.86 1.01
N ALA A 311 -12.58 -3.17 1.70
CA ALA A 311 -13.45 -2.13 1.12
C ALA A 311 -14.24 -2.59 -0.13
N GLY A 312 -14.64 -3.87 -0.16
CA GLY A 312 -15.35 -4.47 -1.29
C GLY A 312 -14.47 -4.80 -2.50
N VAL A 313 -13.15 -4.69 -2.37
CA VAL A 313 -12.20 -5.01 -3.45
C VAL A 313 -11.35 -6.21 -3.07
N ARG A 314 -11.28 -7.16 -3.99
CA ARG A 314 -10.54 -8.41 -3.82
C ARG A 314 -9.06 -8.20 -4.13
N LEU A 315 -8.21 -8.61 -3.21
CA LEU A 315 -6.76 -8.42 -3.24
C LEU A 315 -6.07 -9.76 -3.14
N GLN A 316 -5.07 -9.98 -3.99
CA GLN A 316 -4.18 -11.13 -3.93
C GLN A 316 -2.79 -10.72 -3.50
N ALA A 317 -2.56 -10.77 -2.20
CA ALA A 317 -1.28 -10.46 -1.59
C ALA A 317 -1.09 -11.33 -0.36
N GLN A 318 0.15 -11.69 -0.05
CA GLN A 318 0.44 -12.37 1.20
C GLN A 318 0.30 -11.36 2.35
N MET A 319 -0.67 -11.57 3.22
CA MET A 319 -0.96 -10.70 4.36
C MET A 319 -1.14 -11.55 5.62
N MET A 320 -0.91 -10.97 6.79
CA MET A 320 -1.33 -11.61 8.03
C MET A 320 -2.85 -11.65 8.12
N HIS A 321 -3.36 -12.74 8.69
CA HIS A 321 -4.78 -12.95 8.83
C HIS A 321 -5.31 -12.10 9.99
N ILE A 322 -5.88 -10.94 9.64
CA ILE A 322 -6.42 -9.95 10.56
C ILE A 322 -7.86 -9.69 10.14
N ASN A 323 -8.77 -9.76 11.10
CA ASN A 323 -10.18 -9.44 10.90
C ASN A 323 -10.44 -8.04 11.47
N THR A 324 -10.77 -7.11 10.59
CA THR A 324 -11.13 -5.74 10.97
C THR A 324 -12.67 -5.61 10.99
N VAL A 325 -13.22 -5.13 12.10
CA VAL A 325 -14.66 -4.86 12.30
C VAL A 325 -14.88 -3.36 12.53
#